data_AF-A0A6B1D198-F1
#
_entry.id   AF-A0A6B1D198-F1
#
_cell.length_a   1.000
_cell.length_b   1.000
_cell.length_c   1.000
_cell.angle_alpha   90.00
_cell.angle_beta   90.00
_cell.angle_gamma   90.00
#
_symmetry.space_group_name_H-M   'P 1'
#
loop_
_entity.id
_entity.type
_entity.pdbx_description
1 polymer ?
#
loop_
_entity_poly.entity_id
_entity_poly.type
_entity_poly.pdbx_seq_one_letter_code
_entity_poly.pdbx_strand_id
1 'polypeptide(L)'
;MKAMLYLDQVAEPVAVLDEVKIVEFGSDNHPEGDRIRIYYHTSNLNATRTMVELHRDRKMTIRLEDGRSAPALITHASLDAKGQFVGVLRVLGPLA
;
A
#
# COMPACT_ATOMS: atom_id res chain seq x y z
N MET A 1 -4.01 -11.43 4.10
CA MET A 1 -3.14 -10.87 5.16
C MET A 1 -3.46 -9.40 5.34
N LYS A 2 -3.02 -8.77 6.42
CA LYS A 2 -3.16 -7.32 6.64
C LYS A 2 -1.88 -6.56 6.34
N ALA A 3 -2.00 -5.25 6.19
CA ALA A 3 -0.86 -4.35 6.16
C ALA A 3 -1.21 -2.97 6.72
N MET A 4 -0.19 -2.22 7.10
CA MET A 4 -0.30 -0.88 7.66
C MET A 4 0.54 0.10 6.84
N LEU A 5 -0.04 1.24 6.48
CA LEU A 5 0.66 2.33 5.81
C LEU A 5 1.06 3.41 6.81
N TYR A 6 2.26 3.94 6.64
CA TYR A 6 2.81 5.02 7.46
C TYR A 6 3.31 6.15 6.55
N LEU A 7 3.01 7.39 6.95
CA LEU A 7 3.69 8.57 6.40
C LEU A 7 5.04 8.75 7.09
N ASP A 8 5.96 9.42 6.39
CA ASP A 8 7.24 9.81 6.98
C ASP A 8 7.03 10.61 8.28
N GLN A 9 7.81 10.29 9.30
CA GLN A 9 7.74 10.87 10.65
C GLN A 9 6.42 10.67 11.42
N VAL A 10 5.47 9.88 10.88
CA VAL A 10 4.23 9.53 11.58
C VAL A 10 4.37 8.13 12.19
N ALA A 11 4.34 8.05 13.53
CA ALA A 11 4.52 6.79 14.24
C ALA A 11 3.30 5.86 14.15
N GLU A 12 2.11 6.44 14.05
CA GLU A 12 0.85 5.69 13.92
C GLU A 12 0.55 5.35 12.45
N PRO A 13 -0.10 4.20 12.18
CA PRO A 13 -0.51 3.88 10.83
C PRO A 13 -1.58 4.88 10.36
N VAL A 14 -1.42 5.40 9.14
CA VAL A 14 -2.41 6.28 8.50
C VAL A 14 -3.47 5.49 7.73
N ALA A 15 -3.20 4.22 7.41
CA ALA A 15 -4.17 3.28 6.85
C ALA A 15 -3.94 1.87 7.42
N VAL A 16 -5.04 1.12 7.58
CA VAL A 16 -5.02 -0.33 7.77
C VAL A 16 -5.66 -0.96 6.54
N LEU A 17 -4.87 -1.78 5.84
CA LEU A 17 -5.25 -2.47 4.62
C LEU A 17 -5.63 -3.90 4.95
N ASP A 18 -6.79 -4.33 4.49
CA ASP A 18 -7.26 -5.71 4.60
C ASP A 18 -7.07 -6.44 3.26
N GLU A 19 -7.32 -7.76 3.28
CA GLU A 19 -7.26 -8.65 2.11
C GLU A 19 -6.04 -8.42 1.18
N VAL A 20 -4.89 -8.18 1.79
CA VAL A 20 -3.68 -7.82 1.05
C VAL A 20 -3.19 -8.99 0.22
N LYS A 21 -2.93 -8.73 -1.06
CA LYS A 21 -2.35 -9.66 -2.03
C LYS A 21 -1.10 -9.06 -2.66
N ILE A 22 0.01 -9.79 -2.58
CA ILE A 22 1.29 -9.41 -3.17
C ILE A 22 1.42 -10.09 -4.54
N VAL A 23 1.81 -9.32 -5.54
CA VAL A 23 2.05 -9.79 -6.91
C VAL A 23 3.42 -9.29 -7.33
N GLU A 24 4.25 -10.19 -7.84
CA GLU A 24 5.54 -9.85 -8.43
C GLU A 24 5.48 -10.09 -9.94
N PHE A 25 5.76 -9.06 -10.72
CA PHE A 25 5.83 -9.17 -12.17
C PHE A 25 7.20 -9.68 -12.60
N GLY A 26 7.23 -10.82 -13.30
CA GLY A 26 8.46 -11.41 -13.82
C GLY A 26 8.99 -10.78 -15.12
N SER A 27 8.42 -9.67 -15.58
CA SER A 27 8.81 -9.06 -16.85
C SER A 27 10.06 -8.18 -16.73
N ASP A 28 10.87 -8.19 -17.78
CA ASP A 28 12.12 -7.44 -17.93
C ASP A 28 11.90 -5.96 -18.28
N ASN A 29 10.68 -5.57 -18.66
CA ASN A 29 10.30 -4.19 -18.96
C ASN A 29 10.08 -3.29 -17.72
N HIS A 30 10.34 -3.80 -16.51
CA HIS A 30 10.33 -3.02 -15.27
C HIS A 30 11.72 -3.05 -14.60
N PRO A 31 12.20 -1.91 -14.06
CA PRO A 31 13.32 -1.90 -13.14
C PRO A 31 13.07 -2.90 -12.01
N GLU A 32 14.12 -3.60 -11.56
CA GLU A 32 14.02 -4.66 -10.55
C GLU A 32 13.27 -4.21 -9.28
N GLY A 33 13.51 -2.96 -8.84
CA GLY A 33 12.83 -2.37 -7.68
C GLY A 33 11.36 -2.01 -7.88
N ASP A 34 10.80 -2.18 -9.08
CA ASP A 34 9.45 -1.73 -9.45
C ASP A 34 8.52 -2.90 -9.82
N ARG A 35 8.92 -4.15 -9.55
CA ARG A 35 8.19 -5.37 -9.97
C ARG A 35 7.08 -5.81 -9.01
N ILE A 36 7.13 -5.38 -7.75
CA ILE A 36 6.16 -5.80 -6.74
C ILE A 36 4.97 -4.82 -6.69
N ARG A 37 3.76 -5.38 -6.68
CA ARG A 37 2.51 -4.68 -6.39
C ARG A 37 1.84 -5.29 -5.18
N ILE A 38 1.23 -4.44 -4.38
CA ILE A 38 0.38 -4.85 -3.26
C ILE A 38 -1.03 -4.37 -3.57
N TYR A 39 -1.90 -5.32 -3.85
CA TYR A 39 -3.33 -5.09 -3.96
C TYR A 39 -3.94 -5.16 -2.57
N TYR A 40 -4.90 -4.31 -2.29
CA TYR A 40 -5.62 -4.32 -1.03
C TYR A 40 -7.10 -4.06 -1.22
N HIS A 41 -7.86 -4.46 -0.21
CA HIS A 41 -9.25 -4.12 -0.04
C HIS A 41 -9.47 -3.71 1.42
N THR A 42 -10.22 -2.65 1.71
CA THR A 42 -10.45 -2.23 3.09
C THR A 42 -11.78 -1.48 3.21
N SER A 43 -12.47 -1.64 4.34
CA SER A 43 -13.68 -0.88 4.62
C SER A 43 -13.41 0.61 4.89
N ASN A 44 -12.18 0.96 5.30
CA ASN A 44 -11.82 2.34 5.58
C ASN A 44 -10.33 2.57 5.28
N LEU A 45 -10.04 3.41 4.29
CA LEU A 45 -8.67 3.73 3.91
C LEU A 45 -7.97 4.65 4.94
N ASN A 46 -8.71 5.38 5.77
CA ASN A 46 -8.15 6.34 6.71
C ASN A 46 -8.25 5.79 8.14
N ALA A 47 -7.11 5.40 8.73
CA ALA A 47 -7.07 4.85 10.09
C ALA A 47 -7.09 5.94 11.19
N THR A 48 -6.82 7.20 10.84
CA THR A 48 -6.79 8.34 11.76
C THR A 48 -7.40 9.60 11.11
N ARG A 49 -7.00 10.80 11.53
CA ARG A 49 -7.41 12.09 10.92
C ARG A 49 -6.71 12.39 9.59
N THR A 50 -5.87 11.47 9.11
CA THR A 50 -5.13 11.62 7.86
C THR A 50 -5.96 11.15 6.68
N MET A 51 -6.22 12.05 5.72
CA MET A 51 -6.75 11.69 4.42
C MET A 51 -5.63 11.16 3.54
N VAL A 52 -5.50 9.84 3.46
CA VAL A 52 -4.42 9.14 2.75
C VAL A 52 -4.35 9.53 1.27
N GLU A 53 -5.50 9.77 0.64
CA GLU A 53 -5.60 10.19 -0.77
C GLU A 53 -4.87 11.51 -1.07
N LEU A 54 -4.80 12.45 -0.10
CA LEU A 54 -4.09 13.72 -0.25
C LEU A 54 -2.56 13.57 -0.23
N HIS A 55 -2.07 12.36 0.04
CA HIS A 55 -0.65 12.03 0.12
C HIS A 55 -0.25 10.95 -0.89
N ARG A 56 -1.08 10.69 -1.91
CA ARG A 56 -0.86 9.63 -2.91
C ARG A 56 0.46 9.77 -3.70
N ASP A 57 0.97 10.99 -3.80
CA ASP A 57 2.21 11.36 -4.46
C ASP A 57 3.45 11.19 -3.56
N ARG A 58 3.24 11.03 -2.25
CA ARG A 58 4.32 10.91 -1.26
C ARG A 58 4.67 9.44 -1.04
N LYS A 59 5.97 9.17 -0.90
CA LYS A 59 6.45 7.85 -0.48
C LYS A 59 5.94 7.55 0.93
N MET A 60 5.38 6.36 1.10
CA MET A 60 4.90 5.82 2.37
C MET A 60 5.69 4.57 2.72
N THR A 61 5.64 4.13 3.97
CA THR A 61 6.14 2.81 4.37
C THR A 61 4.98 1.85 4.52
N ILE A 62 5.02 0.71 3.82
CA ILE A 62 4.10 -0.41 4.04
C ILE A 62 4.75 -1.37 5.02
N ARG A 63 3.99 -1.82 6.03
CA ARG A 63 4.37 -2.93 6.91
C ARG A 63 3.32 -4.02 6.82
N LEU A 64 3.74 -5.21 6.42
CA LEU A 64 2.89 -6.39 6.33
C LEU A 64 2.74 -7.05 7.69
N GLU A 65 1.63 -7.77 7.87
CA GLU A 65 1.33 -8.54 9.07
C GLU A 65 2.40 -9.61 9.41
N ASP A 66 3.14 -10.08 8.41
CA ASP A 66 4.23 -11.05 8.59
C ASP A 66 5.59 -10.41 8.94
N GLY A 67 5.61 -9.10 9.20
CA GLY A 67 6.79 -8.35 9.63
C GLY A 67 7.58 -7.71 8.50
N ARG A 68 7.33 -8.09 7.24
CA ARG A 68 8.02 -7.49 6.09
C ARG A 68 7.62 -6.03 5.88
N SER A 69 8.52 -5.22 5.37
CA SER A 69 8.32 -3.79 5.14
C SER A 69 9.05 -3.29 3.90
N ALA A 70 8.52 -2.22 3.32
CA ALA A 70 9.14 -1.55 2.19
C ALA A 70 8.61 -0.11 2.02
N PRO A 71 9.33 0.75 1.29
CA PRO A 71 8.73 1.97 0.78
C PRO A 71 7.73 1.63 -0.33
N ALA A 72 6.63 2.38 -0.41
CA ALA A 72 5.59 2.20 -1.40
C ALA A 72 4.95 3.53 -1.82
N LEU A 73 4.33 3.52 -3.01
CA LEU A 73 3.51 4.61 -3.54
C LEU A 73 2.12 4.10 -3.87
N ILE A 74 1.11 4.90 -3.57
CA ILE A 74 -0.26 4.63 -4.02
C ILE A 74 -0.31 4.91 -5.53
N THR A 75 -0.59 3.86 -6.30
CA THR A 75 -0.74 3.96 -7.76
C THR A 75 -2.20 4.04 -8.17
N HIS A 76 -3.08 3.40 -7.42
CA HIS A 76 -4.51 3.41 -7.66
C HIS A 76 -5.25 3.26 -6.33
N ALA A 77 -6.37 3.97 -6.20
CA ALA A 77 -7.34 3.82 -5.13
C ALA A 77 -8.72 4.17 -5.68
N SER A 78 -9.73 3.36 -5.38
CA SER A 78 -11.12 3.53 -5.81
C SER A 78 -12.05 2.86 -4.80
N LEU A 79 -13.36 3.05 -4.98
CA LEU A 79 -14.39 2.26 -4.32
C LEU A 79 -14.88 1.14 -5.25
N ASP A 80 -15.17 -0.01 -4.68
CA ASP A 80 -15.87 -1.10 -5.36
C ASP A 80 -17.40 -0.91 -5.32
N ALA A 81 -18.15 -1.84 -5.90
CA ALA A 81 -19.62 -1.79 -5.96
C ALA A 81 -20.29 -1.87 -4.57
N LYS A 82 -19.57 -2.28 -3.52
CA LYS A 82 -20.05 -2.35 -2.13
C LYS A 82 -19.62 -1.13 -1.32
N GLY A 83 -18.92 -0.16 -1.92
CA GLY A 83 -18.40 1.01 -1.24
C GLY A 83 -17.16 0.73 -0.40
N GLN A 84 -16.46 -0.38 -0.65
CA GLN A 84 -15.20 -0.70 0.01
C GLN A 84 -14.04 -0.17 -0.81
N PHE A 85 -12.98 0.29 -0.15
CA PHE A 85 -11.79 0.80 -0.82
C PHE A 85 -10.99 -0.35 -1.42
N VAL A 86 -10.69 -0.23 -2.70
CA VAL A 86 -9.76 -1.09 -3.44
C VAL A 86 -8.61 -0.26 -3.94
N GLY A 87 -7.41 -0.82 -3.90
CA GLY A 87 -6.26 -0.08 -4.43
C GLY A 87 -5.05 -0.94 -4.69
N VAL A 88 -4.04 -0.25 -5.23
CA VAL A 88 -2.77 -0.83 -5.64
C VAL A 88 -1.65 0.07 -5.16
N LEU A 89 -0.74 -0.52 -4.40
CA LEU A 89 0.54 0.08 -4.08
C LEU A 89 1.62 -0.47 -5.01
N ARG A 90 2.46 0.42 -5.53
CA ARG A 90 3.77 0.05 -6.08
C ARG A 90 4.78 0.06 -4.95
N VAL A 91 5.41 -1.09 -4.72
CA VAL A 91 6.55 -1.20 -3.81
C VAL A 91 7.79 -0.64 -4.50
N LEU A 92 8.64 0.05 -3.75
CA LEU A 92 9.87 0.66 -4.21
C LEU A 92 11.06 -0.08 -3.58
N GLY A 93 11.65 -1.02 -4.32
CA GLY A 93 12.74 -1.87 -3.85
C GLY A 93 12.27 -3.19 -3.25
N PRO A 94 13.16 -3.92 -2.54
CA PRO A 94 12.85 -5.22 -1.98
C PRO A 94 11.89 -5.10 -0.79
N LEU A 95 11.07 -6.14 -0.63
CA LEU A 95 10.20 -6.32 0.53
C LEU A 95 10.95 -7.15 1.58
N ALA A 96 11.41 -6.49 2.65
CA ALA A 96 12.32 -7.05 3.66
C ALA A 96 11.65 -7.24 5.02
#